data_AF-A0A512C2G5-F1
#
_entry.id   AF-A0A512C2G5-F1
#
_cell.length_a   1.000
_cell.length_b   1.000
_cell.length_c   1.000
_cell.angle_alpha   90.00
_cell.angle_beta   90.00
_cell.angle_gamma   90.00
#
_symmetry.space_group_name_H-M   'P 1'
#
loop_
_entity.id
_entity.type
_entity.pdbx_description
1 polymer ?
#
loop_
_entity_poly.entity_id
_entity_poly.type
_entity_poly.pdbx_seq_one_letter_code
_entity_poly.pdbx_strand_id
1 'polypeptide(L)'
;MTADGHIPSHTSETHDCAYNLFRNKCLPDIMCAVPEDRPVPSFIDAERWAYEHPLRSLEASPPGFHASAARTGVRFNGFYLFYAFAASPMVRSALEIMVGSL
;
A
#
# COMPACT_ATOMS: atom_id res chain seq x y z
N MET A 1 -18.81 46.35 13.00
CA MET A 1 -18.26 45.29 13.88
C MET A 1 -18.48 43.99 13.15
N THR A 2 -17.36 43.40 12.76
CA THR A 2 -17.19 42.38 11.73
C THR A 2 -17.86 41.05 12.09
N ALA A 3 -18.59 40.49 11.14
CA ALA A 3 -18.97 39.09 11.15
C ALA A 3 -17.71 38.27 10.82
N ASP A 4 -17.13 37.62 11.83
CA ASP A 4 -16.07 36.65 11.61
C ASP A 4 -16.68 35.42 10.94
N GLY A 5 -16.57 35.40 9.61
CA GLY A 5 -16.84 34.23 8.80
C GLY A 5 -15.86 33.14 9.22
N HIS A 6 -16.37 32.14 9.95
CA HIS A 6 -15.74 30.84 10.04
C HIS A 6 -15.73 30.25 8.63
N ILE A 7 -14.71 30.60 7.84
CA ILE A 7 -14.31 29.78 6.70
C ILE A 7 -13.85 28.49 7.36
N PRO A 8 -14.57 27.35 7.20
CA PRO A 8 -13.98 26.09 7.57
C PRO A 8 -12.70 26.05 6.75
N SER A 9 -11.56 26.10 7.45
CA SER A 9 -10.30 25.71 6.86
C SER A 9 -10.65 24.45 6.09
N HIS A 10 -10.47 24.46 4.78
CA HIS A 10 -10.07 23.24 4.14
C HIS A 10 -8.74 22.94 4.84
N THR A 11 -8.81 22.30 6.02
CA THR A 11 -7.87 21.25 6.34
C THR A 11 -7.81 20.55 5.00
N SER A 12 -6.68 20.75 4.32
CA SER A 12 -6.29 19.86 3.28
C SER A 12 -6.26 18.55 4.04
N GLU A 13 -7.42 17.88 4.10
CA GLU A 13 -7.56 16.51 4.47
C GLU A 13 -6.48 15.95 3.59
N THR A 14 -5.37 15.58 4.25
CA THR A 14 -4.38 14.74 3.66
C THR A 14 -5.25 13.65 3.09
N HIS A 15 -5.52 13.71 1.78
CA HIS A 15 -6.39 12.75 1.15
C HIS A 15 -5.60 11.50 1.39
N ASP A 16 -6.00 10.72 2.39
CA ASP A 16 -5.23 9.58 2.85
C ASP A 16 -5.08 8.76 1.58
N CYS A 17 -3.88 8.81 0.98
CA CYS A 17 -3.74 8.47 -0.42
C CYS A 17 -4.18 7.02 -0.52
N ALA A 18 -5.37 6.82 -1.05
CA ALA A 18 -5.93 5.50 -1.15
C ALA A 18 -5.10 4.77 -2.20
N TYR A 19 -4.55 3.62 -1.85
CA TYR A 19 -3.77 2.82 -2.79
C TYR A 19 -4.60 1.66 -3.29
N ASN A 20 -4.61 1.42 -4.59
CA ASN A 20 -4.93 0.10 -5.13
C ASN A 20 -3.74 -0.82 -4.94
N LEU A 21 -3.95 -1.95 -4.25
CA LEU A 21 -2.92 -2.95 -4.07
C LEU A 21 -3.01 -4.02 -5.16
N PHE A 22 -1.86 -4.31 -5.76
CA PHE A 22 -1.68 -5.38 -6.72
C PHE A 22 -0.65 -6.38 -6.19
N ARG A 23 -0.96 -7.67 -6.23
CA ARG A 23 -0.03 -8.75 -5.86
C ARG A 23 0.51 -9.42 -7.11
N ASN A 24 1.81 -9.69 -7.12
CA ASN A 24 2.42 -10.44 -8.21
C ASN A 24 2.04 -11.93 -8.09
N LYS A 25 1.56 -12.53 -9.17
CA LYS A 25 1.06 -13.91 -9.22
C LYS A 25 2.19 -14.94 -9.17
N CYS A 26 3.36 -14.63 -9.72
CA CYS A 26 4.52 -15.52 -9.74
C CYS A 26 5.40 -15.37 -8.50
N LEU A 27 5.41 -14.16 -7.92
CA LEU A 27 6.15 -13.82 -6.71
C LEU A 27 5.16 -13.23 -5.68
N PRO A 28 4.36 -14.08 -4.99
CA PRO A 28 3.27 -13.62 -4.13
C PRO A 28 3.70 -12.67 -3.02
N ASP A 29 4.97 -12.70 -2.64
CA ASP A 29 5.54 -11.82 -1.64
C ASP A 29 5.84 -10.41 -2.17
N ILE A 30 5.62 -10.13 -3.45
CA ILE A 30 5.78 -8.81 -4.02
C ILE A 30 4.41 -8.18 -4.22
N MET A 31 4.24 -6.98 -3.65
CA MET A 31 3.06 -6.14 -3.85
C MET A 31 3.45 -4.78 -4.41
N CYS A 32 2.52 -4.19 -5.16
CA CYS A 32 2.61 -2.84 -5.68
C CYS A 32 1.40 -2.04 -5.19
N ALA A 33 1.66 -0.89 -4.58
CA ALA A 33 0.66 0.09 -4.19
C ALA A 33 0.66 1.23 -5.22
N VAL A 34 -0.49 1.44 -5.86
CA VAL A 34 -0.70 2.51 -6.84
C VAL A 34 -1.75 3.47 -6.29
N PRO A 35 -1.50 4.78 -6.18
CA PRO A 35 -2.52 5.73 -5.77
C PRO A 35 -3.75 5.62 -6.69
N GLU A 36 -4.95 5.64 -6.12
CA GLU A 36 -6.20 5.50 -6.88
C GLU A 36 -6.44 6.61 -7.89
N ASP A 37 -5.88 7.78 -7.63
CA ASP A 37 -5.95 8.98 -8.48
C ASP A 37 -4.89 8.98 -9.60
N ARG A 38 -4.11 7.91 -9.73
CA ARG A 38 -3.03 7.80 -10.72
C ARG A 38 -3.25 6.63 -11.68
N PRO A 39 -2.72 6.75 -12.93
CA PRO A 39 -2.78 5.65 -13.87
C PRO A 39 -1.99 4.45 -13.34
N VAL A 40 -2.52 3.26 -13.59
CA VAL A 40 -1.83 2.00 -13.29
C VAL A 40 -0.56 1.91 -14.16
N PRO A 41 0.62 1.64 -13.57
CA PRO A 41 1.86 1.48 -14.32
C PRO A 41 1.78 0.34 -15.34
N SER A 42 2.41 0.52 -16.51
CA SER A 42 2.32 -0.45 -17.63
C SER A 42 2.90 -1.84 -17.33
N PHE A 43 3.79 -1.98 -16.34
CA PHE A 43 4.32 -3.27 -15.91
C PHE A 43 3.33 -4.08 -15.06
N ILE A 44 2.25 -3.45 -14.58
CA ILE A 44 1.15 -4.12 -13.90
C ILE A 44 0.22 -4.67 -15.00
N ASP A 45 0.59 -5.80 -15.57
CA ASP A 45 -0.24 -6.53 -16.53
C ASP A 45 -1.12 -7.59 -15.82
N ALA A 46 -2.27 -7.90 -16.43
CA ALA A 46 -3.23 -8.85 -15.87
C ALA A 46 -2.71 -10.30 -15.86
N GLU A 47 -1.63 -10.63 -16.58
CA GLU A 47 -1.06 -11.99 -16.60
C GLU A 47 -0.22 -12.23 -15.34
N ARG A 48 0.53 -11.22 -14.89
CA ARG A 48 1.50 -11.31 -13.80
C ARG A 48 1.03 -10.66 -12.51
N TRP A 49 0.02 -9.80 -12.55
CA TRP A 49 -0.49 -9.11 -11.37
C TRP A 49 -1.98 -9.35 -11.17
N ALA A 50 -2.38 -9.45 -9.92
CA ALA A 50 -3.77 -9.50 -9.49
C ALA A 50 -4.07 -8.28 -8.63
N TYR A 51 -5.20 -7.61 -8.89
CA TYR A 51 -5.76 -6.65 -7.95
C TYR A 51 -6.21 -7.41 -6.68
N GLU A 52 -5.87 -6.91 -5.49
CA GLU A 52 -6.38 -7.47 -4.23
C GLU A 52 -7.49 -6.59 -3.64
N HIS A 53 -7.11 -5.45 -3.07
CA HIS A 53 -8.02 -4.57 -2.35
C HIS A 53 -7.46 -3.14 -2.32
N PRO A 54 -8.30 -2.14 -2.06
CA PRO A 54 -7.81 -0.80 -1.78
C PRO A 54 -7.26 -0.72 -0.35
N LEU A 55 -6.24 0.11 -0.15
CA LEU A 55 -5.68 0.48 1.14
C LEU A 55 -6.09 1.92 1.44
N ARG A 56 -7.10 2.07 2.30
CA ARG A 56 -7.66 3.37 2.72
C ARG A 56 -7.12 3.86 4.07
N SER A 57 -6.63 2.95 4.90
CA SER A 57 -6.11 3.24 6.23
C SER A 57 -4.77 2.57 6.41
N LEU A 58 -3.79 3.30 6.94
CA LEU A 58 -2.45 2.76 7.20
C LEU A 58 -2.46 1.63 8.25
N GLU A 59 -3.44 1.59 9.14
CA GLU A 59 -3.61 0.49 10.12
C GLU A 59 -3.97 -0.84 9.44
N ALA A 60 -4.60 -0.77 8.26
CA ALA A 60 -4.93 -1.93 7.45
C ALA A 60 -3.82 -2.30 6.44
N SER A 61 -2.62 -1.72 6.58
CA SER A 61 -1.55 -1.94 5.62
C SER A 61 -1.05 -3.38 5.66
N PRO A 62 -0.75 -3.99 4.49
CA PRO A 62 -0.10 -5.29 4.48
C PRO A 62 1.26 -5.23 5.18
N PRO A 63 1.70 -6.33 5.82
CA PRO A 63 3.03 -6.42 6.39
C PRO A 63 4.11 -6.02 5.37
N GLY A 64 5.02 -5.15 5.77
CA GLY A 64 6.08 -4.63 4.89
C GLY A 64 5.75 -3.37 4.11
N PHE A 65 4.50 -2.93 4.16
CA PHE A 65 4.15 -1.59 3.73
C PHE A 65 4.74 -0.56 4.70
N HIS A 66 5.41 0.46 4.15
CA HIS A 66 6.01 1.55 4.91
C HIS A 66 5.51 2.88 4.35
N ALA A 67 4.74 3.64 5.13
CA ALA A 67 4.07 4.86 4.64
C ALA A 67 5.04 5.94 4.13
N SER A 68 6.20 6.10 4.77
CA SER A 68 7.24 7.05 4.35
C SER A 68 7.90 6.62 3.02
N ALA A 69 8.18 5.33 2.86
CA ALA A 69 8.69 4.77 1.62
C ALA A 69 7.65 4.85 0.50
N ALA A 70 6.38 4.59 0.79
CA ALA A 70 5.27 4.72 -0.16
C ALA A 70 5.16 6.15 -0.68
N ARG A 71 5.14 7.14 0.22
CA ARG A 71 5.10 8.56 -0.16
C ARG A 71 6.28 8.95 -1.06
N THR A 72 7.47 8.44 -0.74
CA THR A 72 8.69 8.71 -1.52
C THR A 72 8.64 8.02 -2.89
N GLY A 73 8.33 6.73 -2.92
CA GLY A 73 8.21 5.94 -4.16
C GLY A 73 7.16 6.52 -5.10
N VAL A 74 5.99 6.88 -4.59
CA VAL A 74 4.92 7.49 -5.38
C VAL A 74 5.32 8.85 -5.94
N ARG A 75 6.05 9.67 -5.17
CA ARG A 75 6.54 10.97 -5.64
C ARG A 75 7.48 10.82 -6.84
N PHE A 76 8.34 9.80 -6.86
CA PHE A 76 9.35 9.64 -7.91
C PHE A 76 8.92 8.71 -9.05
N ASN A 77 8.17 7.65 -8.75
CA ASN A 77 7.85 6.57 -9.68
C ASN A 77 6.36 6.52 -10.05
N GLY A 78 5.50 7.18 -9.28
CA GLY A 78 4.05 7.06 -9.41
C GLY A 78 3.42 5.85 -8.72
N PHE A 79 4.23 4.96 -8.15
CA PHE A 79 3.81 3.75 -7.43
C PHE A 79 4.81 3.39 -6.32
N TYR A 80 4.48 2.41 -5.49
CA TYR A 80 5.36 1.87 -4.45
C TYR A 80 5.37 0.34 -4.50
N LEU A 81 6.55 -0.25 -4.74
CA LEU A 81 6.75 -1.70 -4.77
C LEU A 81 7.44 -2.15 -3.48
N PHE A 82 6.95 -3.20 -2.86
CA PHE A 82 7.45 -3.68 -1.56
C PHE A 82 7.28 -5.19 -1.40
N TYR A 83 8.05 -5.76 -0.46
CA TYR A 83 7.94 -7.15 -0.09
C TYR A 83 6.94 -7.31 1.06
N ALA A 84 5.96 -8.20 0.90
CA ALA A 84 4.92 -8.52 1.86
C ALA A 84 5.24 -9.80 2.62
N PHE A 85 5.98 -9.68 3.73
CA PHE A 85 6.62 -10.82 4.40
C PHE A 85 5.66 -11.83 5.08
N ALA A 86 4.38 -11.52 5.24
CA ALA A 86 3.40 -12.42 5.86
C ALA A 86 2.51 -13.19 4.87
N ALA A 87 2.63 -12.87 3.56
CA ALA A 87 1.88 -13.53 2.51
C ALA A 87 2.57 -14.82 2.01
N SER A 88 3.85 -14.97 2.32
CA SER A 88 4.62 -16.16 1.94
C SER A 88 4.18 -17.36 2.78
N PRO A 89 3.65 -18.44 2.19
CA PRO A 89 3.47 -19.68 2.92
C PRO A 89 4.81 -20.20 3.48
N MET A 90 5.94 -19.86 2.83
CA MET A 90 7.28 -20.25 3.28
C MET A 90 7.73 -19.49 4.53
N VAL A 91 7.50 -18.17 4.60
CA VAL A 91 7.80 -17.37 5.81
C VAL A 91 6.85 -17.71 6.94
N ARG A 92 5.57 -17.99 6.63
CA ARG A 92 4.58 -18.44 7.63
C ARG A 92 4.98 -19.77 8.25
N SER A 93 5.36 -20.77 7.44
CA SER A 93 5.87 -22.05 7.96
C SER A 93 7.19 -21.90 8.72
N ALA A 94 8.12 -21.05 8.26
CA ALA A 94 9.37 -20.82 8.98
C ALA A 94 9.13 -20.13 10.35
N LEU A 95 8.18 -19.20 10.42
CA LEU A 95 7.77 -18.54 11.66
C LEU A 95 7.07 -19.51 12.62
N GLU A 96 6.17 -20.36 12.13
CA GLU A 96 5.51 -21.40 12.93
C GLU A 96 6.54 -22.38 13.53
N ILE A 97 7.54 -22.81 12.76
CA ILE A 97 8.63 -23.68 13.24
C ILE A 97 9.46 -22.98 14.32
N MET A 98 9.81 -21.72 14.13
CA MET A 98 10.60 -20.95 15.11
C MET A 98 9.83 -20.66 16.40
N VAL A 99 8.53 -20.39 16.33
CA VAL A 99 7.69 -20.13 17.51
C VAL A 99 7.33 -21.41 18.26
N GLY A 100 7.17 -22.54 17.56
CA GLY A 100 6.84 -23.84 18.17
C GLY A 100 8.02 -24.57 18.83
N SER A 101 9.23 -24.00 18.80
CA SER A 101 10.44 -24.58 19.40
C SER A 101 10.85 -23.90 20.74
N LEU A 102 10.01 -23.03 21.29
CA LEU A 102 10.20 -22.33 22.57
C LEU A 102 9.56 -23.06 23.76
#